data_AF-L7WPI4-F1
#
_entry.id   AF-L7WPI4-F1
#
_cell.length_a   1.000
_cell.length_b   1.000
_cell.length_c   1.000
_cell.angle_alpha   90.00
_cell.angle_beta   90.00
_cell.angle_gamma   90.00
#
_symmetry.space_group_name_H-M   'P 1'
#
loop_
_entity.id
_entity.type
_entity.pdbx_description
1 polymer ?
#
loop_
_entity_poly.entity_id
_entity_poly.type
_entity_poly.pdbx_seq_one_letter_code
_entity_poly.pdbx_strand_id
1 'polypeptide(L)'
;MKKLLTILGSVGLMATTSAAVIACGDRAPNIKQKEEKTKPSEAPKNEESKKEEKKQEEFQPKFSDVENKTLGNFEPNNKNTISQGDIKKELAKKLNVNESDLQELKTNSSSNGIGFGSVRSKTFVGALEFKFEIEENK
;
A
#
# COMPACT_ATOMS: atom_id res chain seq x y z
N MET A 1 1.74 -53.80 5.65
CA MET A 1 0.35 -54.06 5.23
C MET A 1 -0.60 -53.23 6.07
N LYS A 2 -1.72 -52.77 5.48
CA LYS A 2 -2.67 -51.69 5.90
C LYS A 2 -2.17 -50.32 5.40
N LYS A 3 -2.49 -49.75 4.23
CA LYS A 3 -3.72 -49.62 3.40
C LYS A 3 -4.92 -48.99 4.12
N LEU A 4 -5.36 -47.88 3.52
CA LEU A 4 -6.67 -47.22 3.51
C LEU A 4 -6.94 -46.18 4.59
N LEU A 5 -7.06 -44.92 4.16
CA LEU A 5 -8.40 -44.33 3.97
C LEU A 5 -8.34 -43.09 3.07
N THR A 6 -8.82 -43.28 1.86
CA THR A 6 -9.26 -42.27 0.91
C THR A 6 -10.36 -41.43 1.55
N ILE A 7 -10.11 -40.15 1.85
CA ILE A 7 -11.18 -39.17 2.07
C ILE A 7 -11.34 -38.38 0.78
N LEU A 8 -12.13 -38.97 -0.11
CA LEU A 8 -12.68 -38.33 -1.30
C LEU A 8 -13.83 -37.42 -0.83
N GLY A 9 -13.49 -36.26 -0.27
CA GLY A 9 -14.45 -35.30 0.27
C GLY A 9 -14.76 -34.19 -0.74
N SER A 10 -15.76 -34.45 -1.60
CA SER A 10 -16.70 -33.48 -2.19
C SER A 10 -16.19 -32.08 -2.55
N VAL A 11 -15.92 -31.88 -3.85
CA VAL A 11 -15.95 -30.56 -4.51
C VAL A 11 -17.39 -30.05 -4.47
N GLY A 12 -17.68 -29.13 -3.55
CA GLY A 12 -18.92 -28.36 -3.55
C GLY A 12 -18.86 -27.29 -4.65
N LEU A 13 -19.50 -27.56 -5.78
CA LEU A 13 -19.77 -26.58 -6.83
C LEU A 13 -20.79 -25.56 -6.29
N MET A 14 -20.40 -24.28 -6.14
CA MET A 14 -21.37 -23.18 -6.04
C MET A 14 -21.28 -22.34 -7.31
N ALA A 15 -22.28 -22.57 -8.17
CA ALA A 15 -22.44 -21.87 -9.43
C ALA A 15 -23.16 -20.53 -9.21
N THR A 16 -22.51 -19.48 -9.70
CA THR A 16 -23.03 -18.42 -10.58
C THR A 16 -24.19 -17.51 -10.13
N THR A 17 -23.86 -16.22 -10.27
CA THR A 17 -24.66 -15.10 -10.80
C THR A 17 -25.79 -14.53 -9.96
N SER A 18 -25.57 -13.29 -9.52
CA SER A 18 -26.38 -12.15 -9.98
C SER A 18 -25.60 -10.84 -9.79
N ALA A 19 -25.10 -10.28 -10.90
CA ALA A 19 -24.82 -8.85 -10.98
C ALA A 19 -26.15 -8.15 -11.24
N ALA A 20 -26.61 -7.33 -10.31
CA ALA A 20 -27.66 -6.34 -10.58
C ALA A 20 -26.98 -5.00 -10.85
N VAL A 21 -27.09 -4.56 -12.10
CA VAL A 21 -26.69 -3.23 -12.55
C VAL A 21 -27.66 -2.22 -11.95
N ILE A 22 -27.18 -1.37 -11.04
CA ILE A 22 -27.93 -0.17 -10.68
C ILE A 22 -27.53 0.92 -11.68
N ALA A 23 -28.20 0.91 -12.83
CA ALA A 23 -28.29 2.05 -13.73
C ALA A 23 -29.69 2.66 -13.55
N CYS A 24 -29.81 3.60 -12.62
CA CYS A 24 -30.93 4.52 -12.44
C CYS A 24 -30.34 5.81 -11.85
N GLY A 25 -30.28 6.94 -12.55
CA GLY A 25 -30.71 7.22 -13.90
C GLY A 25 -29.98 8.44 -14.44
N ASP A 26 -29.63 8.34 -15.72
CA ASP A 26 -29.36 9.49 -16.56
C ASP A 26 -30.71 10.16 -16.85
N ARG A 27 -30.97 11.27 -16.15
CA ARG A 27 -31.97 12.26 -16.54
C ARG A 27 -31.45 13.65 -16.19
N ALA A 28 -30.54 14.16 -17.01
CA ALA A 28 -30.55 15.58 -17.29
C ALA A 28 -31.50 15.82 -18.49
N PRO A 29 -32.43 16.79 -18.37
CA PRO A 29 -32.32 17.92 -19.26
C PRO A 29 -32.37 19.24 -18.50
N ASN A 30 -31.30 19.99 -18.72
CA ASN A 30 -31.18 21.45 -18.87
C ASN A 30 -32.48 22.27 -18.79
N ILE A 31 -32.41 23.39 -18.04
CA ILE A 31 -32.87 24.76 -18.39
C ILE A 31 -33.35 25.49 -17.11
N LYS A 32 -32.51 26.38 -16.57
CA LYS A 32 -32.78 27.84 -16.46
C LYS A 32 -31.50 28.54 -15.98
N GLN A 33 -31.04 29.41 -16.87
CA GLN A 33 -29.87 30.26 -16.81
C GLN A 33 -30.02 31.34 -15.72
N LYS A 34 -28.91 31.68 -15.07
CA LYS A 34 -28.55 33.08 -14.84
C LYS A 34 -27.05 33.22 -15.10
N GLU A 35 -26.73 33.68 -16.31
CA GLU A 35 -25.40 34.17 -16.67
C GLU A 35 -25.14 35.48 -15.92
N GLU A 36 -23.96 35.62 -15.32
CA GLU A 36 -23.17 36.82 -15.53
C GLU A 36 -21.72 36.43 -15.81
N LYS A 37 -21.18 37.04 -16.86
CA LYS A 37 -19.95 36.75 -17.60
C LYS A 37 -18.75 37.29 -16.80
N THR A 38 -17.55 36.71 -16.86
CA THR A 38 -16.54 37.02 -17.89
C THR A 38 -15.42 35.97 -17.90
N LYS A 39 -14.90 35.72 -19.11
CA LYS A 39 -14.07 34.61 -19.62
C LYS A 39 -12.54 34.93 -19.51
N PRO A 40 -11.64 34.19 -20.17
CA PRO A 40 -10.75 33.11 -19.70
C PRO A 40 -9.27 33.54 -19.50
N SER A 41 -8.45 32.76 -18.80
CA SER A 41 -6.99 32.76 -19.02
C SER A 41 -6.34 31.45 -18.54
N GLU A 42 -5.80 30.72 -19.51
CA GLU A 42 -4.53 29.98 -19.53
C GLU A 42 -4.04 29.24 -18.27
N ALA A 43 -3.99 27.90 -18.39
CA ALA A 43 -2.86 27.09 -17.91
C ALA A 43 -1.56 27.52 -18.64
N PRO A 44 -0.31 27.20 -18.22
CA PRO A 44 0.06 25.96 -17.50
C PRO A 44 1.33 26.01 -16.58
N LYS A 45 1.67 24.82 -16.02
CA LYS A 45 3.00 24.32 -15.57
C LYS A 45 3.45 24.51 -14.11
N ASN A 46 3.51 23.39 -13.38
CA ASN A 46 4.76 22.69 -12.99
C ASN A 46 4.34 21.38 -12.30
N GLU A 47 4.41 20.20 -12.94
CA GLU A 47 5.62 19.36 -13.12
C GLU A 47 6.24 19.05 -11.75
N GLU A 48 6.22 17.81 -11.26
CA GLU A 48 7.00 16.71 -11.85
C GLU A 48 6.41 15.34 -11.50
N SER A 49 5.49 14.86 -12.32
CA SER A 49 5.17 13.43 -12.40
C SER A 49 6.35 12.75 -13.08
N LYS A 50 7.33 12.31 -12.29
CA LYS A 50 8.41 11.44 -12.77
C LYS A 50 7.80 10.08 -13.14
N LYS A 51 7.27 10.01 -14.36
CA LYS A 51 6.94 8.76 -15.04
C LYS A 51 8.26 8.09 -15.40
N GLU A 52 8.85 7.40 -14.42
CA GLU A 52 9.84 6.37 -14.73
C GLU A 52 9.08 5.28 -15.51
N GLU A 53 9.32 5.24 -16.82
CA GLU A 53 9.03 4.09 -17.65
C GLU A 53 9.87 2.93 -17.15
N LYS A 54 9.33 2.24 -16.14
CA LYS A 54 9.84 0.94 -15.74
C LYS A 54 9.53 -0.01 -16.88
N LYS A 55 10.60 -0.38 -17.58
CA LYS A 55 10.77 -1.67 -18.27
C LYS A 55 9.90 -2.71 -17.55
N GLN A 56 9.05 -3.42 -18.27
CA GLN A 56 8.23 -4.52 -17.76
C GLN A 56 9.15 -5.65 -17.26
N GLU A 57 9.81 -5.40 -16.15
CA GLU A 57 10.33 -6.39 -15.24
C GLU A 57 9.09 -6.92 -14.51
N GLU A 58 8.92 -8.23 -14.51
CA GLU A 58 7.87 -8.90 -13.76
C GLU A 58 7.88 -8.35 -12.33
N PHE A 59 6.82 -7.64 -11.96
CA PHE A 59 6.77 -6.94 -10.68
C PHE A 59 6.77 -7.99 -9.57
N GLN A 60 7.91 -8.13 -8.91
CA GLN A 60 8.07 -8.94 -7.72
C GLN A 60 8.62 -8.04 -6.60
N PRO A 61 7.90 -7.88 -5.48
CA PRO A 61 8.41 -7.14 -4.34
C PRO A 61 9.70 -7.76 -3.83
N LYS A 62 10.69 -6.93 -3.48
CA LYS A 62 12.00 -7.40 -3.00
C LYS A 62 11.97 -7.75 -1.51
N PHE A 63 11.23 -8.81 -1.14
CA PHE A 63 11.09 -9.24 0.25
C PHE A 63 12.44 -9.52 0.92
N SER A 64 13.39 -10.08 0.19
CA SER A 64 14.74 -10.40 0.68
C SER A 64 15.52 -9.17 1.20
N ASP A 65 15.13 -7.95 0.83
CA ASP A 65 15.77 -6.72 1.28
C ASP A 65 15.18 -6.17 2.59
N VAL A 66 14.08 -6.76 3.06
CA VAL A 66 13.33 -6.31 4.23
C VAL A 66 13.15 -7.42 5.26
N GLU A 67 12.72 -8.59 4.81
CA GLU A 67 12.44 -9.72 5.69
C GLU A 67 13.71 -10.14 6.42
N ASN A 68 13.64 -10.19 7.74
CA ASN A 68 14.78 -10.50 8.63
C ASN A 68 15.99 -9.55 8.54
N LYS A 69 15.85 -8.40 7.88
CA LYS A 69 16.89 -7.36 7.80
C LYS A 69 16.46 -6.09 8.54
N THR A 70 17.44 -5.29 8.96
CA THR A 70 17.19 -3.95 9.48
C THR A 70 16.81 -3.02 8.33
N LEU A 71 15.63 -2.42 8.43
CA LEU A 71 15.09 -1.46 7.46
C LEU A 71 15.99 -0.21 7.37
N GLY A 72 16.52 0.21 8.50
CA GLY A 72 17.44 1.33 8.60
C GLY A 72 17.40 1.93 10.00
N ASN A 73 18.08 3.05 10.13
CA ASN A 73 18.15 3.84 11.34
C ASN A 73 17.16 5.00 11.23
N PHE A 74 16.41 5.23 12.30
CA PHE A 74 15.42 6.30 12.35
C PHE A 74 15.70 7.20 13.56
N GLU A 75 15.85 8.49 13.29
CA GLU A 75 16.00 9.50 14.33
C GLU A 75 14.62 9.80 14.96
N PRO A 76 14.51 9.76 16.30
CA PRO A 76 13.29 10.15 16.99
C PRO A 76 13.14 11.68 16.96
N ASN A 77 11.91 12.14 16.78
CA ASN A 77 11.59 13.57 16.80
C ASN A 77 11.73 14.17 18.21
N ASN A 78 11.44 15.47 18.34
CA ASN A 78 11.47 16.20 19.61
C ASN A 78 10.59 15.64 20.75
N LYS A 79 9.67 14.71 20.45
CA LYS A 79 8.85 14.01 21.44
C LYS A 79 9.36 12.60 21.75
N ASN A 80 10.58 12.28 21.31
CA ASN A 80 11.18 10.96 21.38
C ASN A 80 10.33 9.87 20.67
N THR A 81 9.71 10.23 19.54
CA THR A 81 8.86 9.31 18.77
C THR A 81 9.35 9.20 17.32
N ILE A 82 9.19 8.02 16.73
CA ILE A 82 9.60 7.77 15.35
C ILE A 82 8.41 7.96 14.43
N SER A 83 8.67 8.66 13.33
CA SER A 83 7.69 8.90 12.28
C SER A 83 7.37 7.60 11.54
N GLN A 84 6.11 7.15 11.63
CA GLN A 84 5.63 6.03 10.83
C GLN A 84 5.65 6.34 9.33
N GLY A 85 5.54 7.61 8.93
CA GLY A 85 5.63 8.03 7.54
C GLY A 85 7.01 7.74 6.96
N ASP A 86 8.07 8.03 7.71
CA ASP A 86 9.44 7.80 7.26
C ASP A 86 9.76 6.30 7.16
N ILE A 87 9.31 5.51 8.13
CA ILE A 87 9.37 4.04 8.07
C ILE A 87 8.66 3.53 6.82
N LYS A 88 7.45 4.02 6.55
CA LYS A 88 6.63 3.60 5.40
C LYS A 88 7.32 3.91 4.07
N LYS A 89 7.94 5.08 3.98
CA LYS A 89 8.67 5.55 2.80
C LYS A 89 9.90 4.70 2.50
N GLU A 90 10.71 4.41 3.52
CA GLU A 90 11.89 3.56 3.35
C GLU A 90 11.49 2.12 2.98
N LEU A 91 10.40 1.61 3.56
CA LEU A 91 9.86 0.30 3.26
C LEU A 91 9.37 0.19 1.81
N ALA A 92 8.65 1.20 1.31
CA ALA A 92 8.20 1.27 -0.07
C ALA A 92 9.37 1.25 -1.06
N LYS A 93 10.42 2.03 -0.74
CA LYS A 93 11.65 2.10 -1.53
C LYS A 93 12.37 0.76 -1.61
N LYS A 94 12.57 0.06 -0.47
CA LYS A 94 13.22 -1.27 -0.46
C LYS A 94 12.41 -2.33 -1.17
N LEU A 95 11.09 -2.36 -0.94
CA LEU A 95 10.21 -3.32 -1.58
C LEU A 95 9.92 -3.01 -3.04
N ASN A 96 10.30 -1.81 -3.51
CA ASN A 96 10.06 -1.33 -4.86
C ASN A 96 8.56 -1.22 -5.19
N VAL A 97 7.75 -0.83 -4.19
CA VAL A 97 6.28 -0.68 -4.26
C VAL A 97 5.87 0.78 -4.01
N ASN A 98 4.61 1.13 -4.29
CA ASN A 98 4.12 2.46 -3.96
C ASN A 98 3.78 2.57 -2.46
N GLU A 99 4.04 3.73 -1.83
CA GLU A 99 3.69 3.98 -0.43
C GLU A 99 2.18 3.83 -0.16
N SER A 100 1.33 4.14 -1.15
CA SER A 100 -0.13 3.99 -1.02
C SER A 100 -0.62 2.54 -1.03
N ASP A 101 0.21 1.62 -1.54
CA ASP A 101 -0.09 0.19 -1.54
C ASP A 101 0.18 -0.44 -0.18
N LEU A 102 1.10 0.13 0.60
CA LEU A 102 1.38 -0.29 1.96
C LEU A 102 0.24 0.15 2.91
N GLN A 103 -0.35 -0.82 3.59
CA GLN A 103 -1.51 -0.67 4.47
C GLN A 103 -1.23 -1.27 5.85
N GLU A 104 -2.04 -0.87 6.82
CA GLU A 104 -2.01 -1.44 8.18
C GLU A 104 -0.61 -1.48 8.82
N LEU A 105 0.21 -0.44 8.59
CA LEU A 105 1.52 -0.31 9.21
C LEU A 105 1.38 -0.26 10.74
N LYS A 106 2.03 -1.19 11.42
CA LYS A 106 2.14 -1.24 12.88
C LYS A 106 3.60 -1.24 13.26
N THR A 107 3.96 -0.41 14.22
CA THR A 107 5.33 -0.30 14.74
C THR A 107 5.31 -0.40 16.26
N ASN A 108 6.29 -1.10 16.80
CA ASN A 108 6.54 -1.19 18.23
C ASN A 108 8.03 -0.93 18.46
N SER A 109 8.33 0.13 19.20
CA SER A 109 9.69 0.52 19.56
C SER A 109 10.02 -0.02 20.94
N SER A 110 11.11 -0.79 21.06
CA SER A 110 11.61 -1.26 22.36
C SER A 110 12.65 -0.29 22.91
N SER A 111 12.87 -0.33 24.24
CA SER A 111 13.80 0.59 24.95
C SER A 111 15.28 0.36 24.65
N ASN A 112 15.62 -0.64 23.84
CA ASN A 112 16.99 -1.04 23.50
C ASN A 112 17.45 -0.49 22.14
N GLY A 113 16.78 0.54 21.61
CA GLY A 113 17.08 1.11 20.29
C GLY A 113 16.66 0.24 19.12
N ILE A 114 15.90 -0.86 19.34
CA ILE A 114 15.41 -1.75 18.29
C ILE A 114 13.89 -1.65 18.22
N GLY A 115 13.38 -1.42 17.02
CA GLY A 115 11.97 -1.45 16.69
C GLY A 115 11.60 -2.64 15.82
N PHE A 116 10.37 -3.09 16.00
CA PHE A 116 9.75 -4.14 15.18
C PHE A 116 8.51 -3.57 14.52
N GLY A 117 8.24 -4.00 13.30
CA GLY A 117 7.07 -3.58 12.57
C GLY A 117 6.47 -4.67 11.72
N SER A 118 5.20 -4.47 11.38
CA SER A 118 4.45 -5.29 10.45
C SER A 118 3.73 -4.37 9.49
N VAL A 119 3.68 -4.75 8.22
CA VAL A 119 2.92 -4.05 7.18
C VAL A 119 2.15 -5.06 6.33
N ARG A 120 1.00 -4.65 5.80
CA ARG A 120 0.29 -5.37 4.74
C ARG A 120 0.37 -4.58 3.44
N SER A 121 0.12 -5.21 2.32
CA SER A 121 0.06 -4.50 1.04
C SER A 121 -1.06 -5.02 0.16
N LYS A 122 -1.53 -4.17 -0.75
CA LYS A 122 -2.35 -4.62 -1.89
C LYS A 122 -1.55 -5.41 -2.91
N THR A 123 -0.24 -5.23 -2.93
CA THR A 123 0.67 -5.81 -3.93
C THR A 123 1.19 -7.19 -3.57
N PHE A 124 0.97 -7.65 -2.32
CA PHE A 124 1.36 -8.99 -1.88
C PHE A 124 0.41 -9.52 -0.81
N VAL A 125 0.34 -10.85 -0.71
CA VAL A 125 -0.52 -11.54 0.26
C VAL A 125 0.21 -11.70 1.59
N GLY A 126 -0.49 -11.44 2.69
CA GLY A 126 0.03 -11.62 4.05
C GLY A 126 0.56 -10.34 4.68
N ALA A 127 1.16 -10.49 5.86
CA ALA A 127 1.85 -9.42 6.56
C ALA A 127 3.36 -9.63 6.44
N LEU A 128 4.08 -8.55 6.13
CA LEU A 128 5.53 -8.53 6.12
C LEU A 128 6.03 -7.96 7.44
N GLU A 129 6.83 -8.74 8.14
CA GLU A 129 7.50 -8.33 9.37
C GLU A 129 8.90 -7.78 9.07
N PHE A 130 9.28 -6.73 9.79
CA PHE A 130 10.57 -6.07 9.62
C PHE A 130 11.09 -5.52 10.95
N LYS A 131 12.39 -5.24 10.98
CA LYS A 131 13.08 -4.60 12.11
C LYS A 131 13.62 -3.25 11.69
N PHE A 132 13.78 -2.33 12.63
CA PHE A 132 14.43 -1.05 12.41
C PHE A 132 15.20 -0.63 13.66
N GLU A 133 16.17 0.26 13.50
CA GLU A 133 16.97 0.80 14.60
C GLU A 133 16.56 2.24 14.88
N ILE A 134 16.71 2.63 16.14
CA ILE A 134 16.35 3.95 16.66
C ILE A 134 17.65 4.61 17.08
N GLU A 135 18.02 5.71 16.43
CA GLU A 135 19.20 6.46 16.83
C GLU A 135 18.89 7.22 18.13
N GLU A 136 19.72 7.03 19.15
CA GLU A 136 19.62 7.82 20.36
C GLU A 136 20.06 9.25 20.06
N ASN A 137 19.19 10.23 20.35
CA ASN A 137 19.57 11.64 20.34
C ASN A 137 20.67 11.85 21.39
N LYS A 138 21.91 12.07 20.95
CA LYS A 138 23.04 12.43 21.80
C LYS A 138 22.99 13.88 22.26
#